data_AF-X1MAX7-F1
#
_entry.id   AF-X1MAX7-F1
#
_cell.length_a   1.000
_cell.length_b   1.000
_cell.length_c   1.000
_cell.angle_alpha   90.00
_cell.angle_beta   90.00
_cell.angle_gamma   90.00
#
_symmetry.space_group_name_H-M   'P 1'
#
loop_
_entity.id
_entity.type
_entity.pdbx_description
1 polymer ?
#
loop_
_entity_poly.entity_id
_entity_poly.type
_entity_poly.pdbx_seq_one_letter_code
_entity_poly.pdbx_strand_id
1 'polypeptide(L)'
;FALGWPIFGKNIASNVERANRSGNIRPQMSKLEKLLAKNKLHISAKCAHYIQEKPSKKIEKDLNSDLKIIGLRASESRARVRLWVDHGDFYKVKDYFGKKKEIWKLNPIATWTEEDVWEYHNKYEIPRCKLYDIGYSRNGCWSCAMGIRNGQLERLRFGHPKLFKHLIYKTEMGKEIFRAEKILHKTFIQEK
;
A
#
# COMPACT_ATOMS: atom_id res chain seq x y z
N PHE A 1 14.41 4.32 -12.17
CA PHE A 1 13.83 4.79 -10.90
C PHE A 1 14.61 4.19 -9.75
N ALA A 2 15.27 5.00 -8.92
CA ALA A 2 16.10 4.53 -7.79
C ALA A 2 15.27 4.02 -6.58
N LEU A 3 13.96 3.90 -6.75
CA LEU A 3 13.00 3.51 -5.72
C LEU A 3 12.50 2.11 -6.08
N GLY A 4 12.81 1.12 -5.25
CA GLY A 4 12.47 -0.27 -5.53
C GLY A 4 10.99 -0.54 -5.76
N TRP A 5 10.68 -1.75 -6.20
CA TRP A 5 9.34 -2.12 -6.64
C TRP A 5 8.44 -2.58 -5.48
N PRO A 6 7.14 -2.22 -5.48
CA PRO A 6 6.20 -2.56 -4.42
C PRO A 6 5.75 -4.02 -4.53
N ILE A 7 6.65 -4.96 -4.25
CA ILE A 7 6.44 -6.42 -4.31
C ILE A 7 6.41 -6.97 -2.87
N PHE A 8 5.58 -8.00 -2.62
CA PHE A 8 5.29 -8.59 -1.29
C PHE A 8 4.50 -7.64 -0.37
N GLY A 9 4.72 -7.66 0.94
CA GLY A 9 4.05 -6.75 1.88
C GLY A 9 4.89 -5.52 2.20
N LYS A 10 4.25 -4.45 2.69
CA LYS A 10 4.92 -3.21 3.12
C LYS A 10 6.09 -3.47 4.07
N ASN A 11 5.93 -4.40 5.02
CA ASN A 11 6.96 -4.75 5.99
C ASN A 11 8.16 -5.43 5.33
N ILE A 12 7.93 -6.47 4.52
CA ILE A 12 8.97 -7.20 3.79
C ILE A 12 9.74 -6.24 2.88
N ALA A 13 9.03 -5.46 2.07
CA ALA A 13 9.63 -4.51 1.14
C ALA A 13 10.47 -3.45 1.86
N SER A 14 9.99 -2.93 3.00
CA SER A 14 10.72 -1.94 3.81
C SER A 14 11.98 -2.54 4.45
N ASN A 15 11.89 -3.76 5.00
CA ASN A 15 13.02 -4.42 5.64
C ASN A 15 14.11 -4.79 4.64
N VAL A 16 13.74 -5.31 3.46
CA VAL A 16 14.68 -5.66 2.39
C VAL A 16 15.31 -4.40 1.79
N GLU A 17 14.53 -3.35 1.53
CA GLU A 17 15.06 -2.07 1.04
C GLU A 17 16.08 -1.48 2.01
N ARG A 18 15.78 -1.50 3.31
CA ARG A 18 16.71 -1.04 4.35
C ARG A 18 17.99 -1.87 4.35
N ALA A 19 17.89 -3.19 4.31
CA ALA A 19 19.04 -4.08 4.31
C ALA A 19 19.94 -3.87 3.08
N ASN A 20 19.34 -3.72 1.90
CA ASN A 20 20.06 -3.42 0.66
C ASN A 20 20.79 -2.06 0.73
N ARG A 21 20.13 -1.04 1.31
CA ARG A 21 20.69 0.30 1.44
C ARG A 21 21.82 0.39 2.47
N SER A 22 21.67 -0.27 3.61
CA SER A 22 22.64 -0.18 4.71
C SER A 22 23.70 -1.29 4.71
N GLY A 23 23.57 -2.29 3.84
CA GLY A 23 24.41 -3.49 3.85
C GLY A 23 24.23 -4.40 5.07
N ASN A 24 23.23 -4.12 5.93
CA ASN A 24 23.05 -4.81 7.20
C ASN A 24 21.77 -5.65 7.19
N ILE A 25 21.93 -6.98 7.20
CA ILE A 25 20.85 -7.94 7.32
C ILE A 25 20.65 -8.27 8.80
N ARG A 26 19.58 -7.74 9.39
CA ARG A 26 19.34 -7.81 10.83
C ARG A 26 18.91 -9.21 11.28
N PRO A 27 19.32 -9.70 12.48
CA PRO A 27 18.98 -11.04 12.96
C PRO A 27 17.48 -11.31 13.07
N GLN A 28 16.67 -10.32 13.42
CA GLN A 28 15.21 -10.44 13.57
C GLN A 28 14.42 -10.52 12.25
N MET A 29 15.08 -10.39 11.09
CA MET A 29 14.42 -10.56 9.81
C MET A 29 14.01 -12.03 9.60
N SER A 30 12.85 -12.25 8.98
CA SER A 30 12.35 -13.59 8.61
C SER A 30 13.28 -14.30 7.61
N LYS A 31 13.16 -15.64 7.48
CA LYS A 31 13.91 -16.43 6.48
C LYS A 31 13.72 -15.86 5.07
N LEU A 32 12.48 -15.49 4.73
CA LEU A 32 12.14 -14.85 3.45
C LEU A 32 12.87 -13.51 3.27
N GLU A 33 12.74 -12.58 4.22
CA GLU A 33 13.38 -11.26 4.10
C GLU A 33 14.90 -11.34 3.99
N LYS A 34 15.53 -12.24 4.76
CA LYS A 34 16.98 -12.49 4.68
C LYS A 34 17.36 -13.03 3.31
N LEU A 35 16.60 -13.97 2.77
CA LEU A 35 16.85 -14.53 1.43
C LEU A 35 16.76 -13.46 0.35
N LEU A 36 15.71 -12.64 0.38
CA LEU A 36 15.51 -11.55 -0.59
C LEU A 36 16.61 -10.49 -0.50
N ALA A 37 17.04 -10.12 0.72
CA ALA A 37 18.11 -9.15 0.93
C ALA A 37 19.49 -9.69 0.51
N LYS A 38 19.82 -10.96 0.84
CA LYS A 38 21.06 -11.61 0.37
C LYS A 38 21.18 -11.62 -1.15
N ASN A 39 20.04 -11.82 -1.82
CA ASN A 39 19.96 -11.79 -3.28
C ASN A 39 19.80 -10.37 -3.87
N LYS A 40 19.86 -9.30 -3.05
CA LYS A 40 19.73 -7.90 -3.48
C LYS A 40 18.51 -7.65 -4.35
N LEU A 41 17.35 -8.18 -3.94
CA LEU A 41 16.10 -7.95 -4.67
C LEU A 41 15.68 -6.47 -4.56
N HIS A 42 15.38 -5.84 -5.69
CA HIS A 42 15.11 -4.41 -5.80
C HIS A 42 13.64 -4.08 -5.46
N ILE A 43 13.25 -4.25 -4.19
CA ILE A 43 11.89 -4.02 -3.71
C ILE A 43 11.80 -2.83 -2.74
N SER A 44 10.65 -2.16 -2.69
CA SER A 44 10.39 -1.03 -1.79
C SER A 44 8.90 -0.72 -1.62
N ALA A 45 8.53 -0.21 -0.46
CA ALA A 45 7.20 0.36 -0.21
C ALA A 45 7.13 1.89 -0.43
N LYS A 46 8.23 2.51 -0.87
CA LYS A 46 8.36 3.98 -0.95
C LYS A 46 7.53 4.62 -2.07
N CYS A 47 6.99 3.84 -3.01
CA CYS A 47 6.15 4.40 -4.08
C CYS A 47 4.98 5.23 -3.53
N ALA A 48 4.32 4.76 -2.47
CA ALA A 48 3.22 5.49 -1.81
C ALA A 48 3.70 6.85 -1.26
N HIS A 49 4.91 6.89 -0.69
CA HIS A 49 5.48 8.14 -0.19
C HIS A 49 5.66 9.17 -1.31
N TYR A 50 6.26 8.79 -2.43
CA TYR A 50 6.58 9.72 -3.51
C TYR A 50 5.37 10.08 -4.39
N ILE A 51 4.46 9.14 -4.59
CA ILE A 51 3.31 9.33 -5.49
C ILE A 51 2.12 9.95 -4.75
N GLN A 52 1.95 9.69 -3.45
CA GLN A 52 0.75 10.09 -2.71
C GLN A 52 1.09 10.99 -1.51
N GLU A 53 1.89 10.49 -0.56
CA GLU A 53 2.06 11.19 0.73
C GLU A 53 2.78 12.53 0.58
N LYS A 54 3.92 12.55 -0.14
CA LYS A 54 4.74 13.75 -0.33
C LYS A 54 4.01 14.82 -1.16
N PRO A 55 3.36 14.49 -2.30
CA PRO A 55 2.51 15.45 -3.01
C PRO A 55 1.35 15.97 -2.15
N SER A 56 0.67 15.10 -1.39
CA SER A 56 -0.41 15.50 -0.47
C SER A 56 0.08 16.50 0.58
N LYS A 57 1.19 16.21 1.26
CA LYS A 57 1.79 17.12 2.26
C LYS A 57 2.23 18.45 1.63
N LYS A 58 2.69 18.44 0.38
CA LYS A 58 3.03 19.67 -0.35
C LYS A 58 1.77 20.53 -0.56
N ILE A 59 0.68 19.94 -1.06
CA ILE A 59 -0.58 20.65 -1.29
C ILE A 59 -1.16 21.19 0.03
N GLU A 60 -1.14 20.40 1.11
CA GLU A 60 -1.59 20.83 2.44
C GLU A 60 -0.83 22.08 2.91
N LYS A 61 0.48 22.14 2.65
CA LYS A 61 1.30 23.31 2.96
C LYS A 61 0.97 24.50 2.04
N ASP A 62 0.89 24.26 0.73
CA ASP A 62 0.69 25.30 -0.28
C ASP A 62 -0.70 25.96 -0.12
N LEU A 63 -1.72 25.20 0.28
CA LEU A 63 -3.07 25.71 0.61
C LEU A 63 -3.19 26.30 2.01
N ASN A 64 -2.12 26.27 2.80
CA ASN A 64 -2.16 26.61 4.22
C ASN A 64 -3.31 25.90 4.96
N SER A 65 -3.54 24.62 4.67
CA SER A 65 -4.61 23.83 5.29
C SER A 65 -4.37 23.60 6.79
N ASP A 66 -5.41 23.78 7.59
CA ASP A 66 -5.48 23.51 9.02
C ASP A 66 -6.30 22.25 9.35
N LEU A 67 -7.16 21.82 8.42
CA LEU A 67 -7.97 20.61 8.50
C LEU A 67 -7.83 19.75 7.24
N LYS A 68 -7.76 18.42 7.44
CA LYS A 68 -7.88 17.41 6.39
C LYS A 68 -9.05 16.48 6.68
N ILE A 69 -10.05 16.50 5.81
CA ILE A 69 -11.16 15.55 5.85
C ILE A 69 -10.73 14.27 5.11
N ILE A 70 -10.92 13.12 5.74
CA ILE A 70 -10.58 11.80 5.19
C ILE A 70 -11.75 10.85 5.34
N GLY A 71 -11.86 9.84 4.47
CA GLY A 71 -12.92 8.82 4.53
C GLY A 71 -12.37 7.46 4.95
N LEU A 72 -11.72 7.40 6.12
CA LEU A 72 -11.28 6.11 6.68
C LEU A 72 -12.45 5.49 7.46
N ARG A 73 -12.56 4.18 7.50
CA ARG A 73 -13.51 3.49 8.37
C ARG A 73 -12.76 2.54 9.29
N ALA A 74 -13.16 2.48 10.55
CA ALA A 74 -12.58 1.58 11.55
C ALA A 74 -12.68 0.12 11.08
N SER A 75 -13.82 -0.23 10.46
CA SER A 75 -14.12 -1.54 9.86
C SER A 75 -13.12 -2.00 8.79
N GLU A 76 -12.33 -1.11 8.19
CA GLU A 76 -11.47 -1.48 7.07
C GLU A 76 -10.16 -2.18 7.46
N SER A 77 -9.68 -2.03 8.72
CA SER A 77 -8.52 -2.77 9.24
C SER A 77 -8.33 -2.58 10.74
N ARG A 78 -7.66 -3.53 11.40
CA ARG A 78 -7.27 -3.42 12.83
C ARG A 78 -6.50 -2.14 13.16
N ALA A 79 -5.64 -1.68 12.27
CA ALA A 79 -4.88 -0.43 12.45
C ALA A 79 -5.80 0.80 12.45
N ARG A 80 -6.89 0.77 11.67
CA ARG A 80 -7.90 1.85 11.62
C ARG A 80 -8.82 1.82 12.84
N VAL A 81 -9.19 0.63 13.33
CA VAL A 81 -9.86 0.50 14.64
C VAL A 81 -9.00 1.13 15.73
N ARG A 82 -7.71 0.77 15.81
CA ARG A 82 -6.83 1.30 16.85
C ARG A 82 -6.71 2.82 16.77
N LEU A 83 -6.51 3.37 15.57
CA LEU A 83 -6.45 4.80 15.33
C LEU A 83 -7.72 5.50 15.84
N TRP A 84 -8.89 4.94 15.55
CA TRP A 84 -10.18 5.50 16.00
C TRP A 84 -10.37 5.37 17.52
N VAL A 85 -10.02 4.24 18.12
CA VAL A 85 -10.09 4.06 19.59
C VAL A 85 -9.19 5.07 20.32
N ASP A 86 -7.99 5.33 19.80
CA ASP A 86 -7.03 6.24 20.44
C ASP A 86 -7.40 7.72 20.27
N HIS A 87 -8.16 8.07 19.23
CA HIS A 87 -8.27 9.47 18.79
C HIS A 87 -9.69 9.95 18.41
N GLY A 88 -10.64 9.05 18.22
CA GLY A 88 -11.99 9.35 17.72
C GLY A 88 -12.02 9.83 16.27
N ASP A 89 -13.10 10.54 15.92
CA ASP A 89 -13.37 11.02 14.57
C ASP A 89 -12.56 12.27 14.21
N PHE A 90 -12.15 13.05 15.22
CA PHE A 90 -11.50 14.34 15.06
C PHE A 90 -10.25 14.42 15.92
N TYR A 91 -9.09 14.52 15.29
CA TYR A 91 -7.82 14.44 16.00
C TYR A 91 -6.69 15.23 15.36
N LYS A 92 -5.75 15.64 16.21
CA LYS A 92 -4.61 16.47 15.83
C LYS A 92 -3.38 15.60 15.62
N VAL A 93 -2.75 15.70 14.46
CA VAL A 93 -1.49 15.00 14.20
C VAL A 93 -0.33 15.95 14.46
N LYS A 94 0.45 15.66 15.50
CA LYS A 94 1.76 16.27 15.73
C LYS A 94 2.81 15.45 14.99
N ASP A 95 3.55 16.06 14.07
CA ASP A 95 4.70 15.38 13.45
C ASP A 95 5.84 15.38 14.49
N TYR A 96 6.36 14.19 14.82
CA TYR A 96 7.58 14.08 15.61
C TYR A 96 8.74 14.61 14.74
N PHE A 97 9.72 15.30 15.34
CA PHE A 97 10.86 16.02 14.71
C PHE A 97 10.66 17.52 14.39
N GLY A 98 10.00 18.24 15.29
CA GLY A 98 10.55 19.50 15.82
C GLY A 98 10.29 20.81 15.05
N LYS A 99 9.93 20.81 13.77
CA LYS A 99 9.54 22.06 13.07
C LYS A 99 8.57 21.81 11.91
N LYS A 100 7.25 22.02 12.15
CA LYS A 100 6.25 22.71 11.28
C LYS A 100 4.83 22.14 11.38
N LYS A 101 3.89 23.10 11.37
CA LYS A 101 2.43 23.09 11.25
C LYS A 101 1.68 21.83 11.70
N GLU A 102 0.89 22.02 12.75
CA GLU A 102 -0.11 21.05 13.17
C GLU A 102 -1.30 21.07 12.20
N ILE A 103 -1.82 19.89 11.85
CA ILE A 103 -3.02 19.75 11.03
C ILE A 103 -4.03 18.87 11.76
N TRP A 104 -5.28 19.32 11.77
CA TRP A 104 -6.41 18.53 12.23
C TRP A 104 -6.83 17.52 11.16
N LYS A 105 -7.34 16.37 11.61
CA LYS A 105 -7.96 15.37 10.76
C LYS A 105 -9.37 15.12 11.24
N LEU A 106 -10.32 15.13 10.30
CA LEU A 106 -11.71 14.76 10.55
C LEU A 106 -12.07 13.57 9.67
N ASN A 107 -12.74 12.59 10.26
CA ASN A 107 -13.19 11.39 9.60
C ASN A 107 -14.69 11.15 9.86
N PRO A 108 -15.58 11.75 9.04
CA PRO A 108 -17.01 11.78 9.33
C PRO A 108 -17.70 10.42 9.23
N ILE A 109 -17.05 9.43 8.62
CA ILE A 109 -17.59 8.09 8.41
C ILE A 109 -16.78 7.03 9.17
N ALA A 110 -16.07 7.41 10.23
CA ALA A 110 -15.14 6.52 10.93
C ALA A 110 -15.81 5.24 11.44
N THR A 111 -17.06 5.33 11.88
CA THR A 111 -17.85 4.22 12.42
C THR A 111 -18.69 3.50 11.36
N TRP A 112 -18.73 3.98 10.13
CA TRP A 112 -19.54 3.38 9.08
C TRP A 112 -19.04 1.98 8.71
N THR A 113 -19.99 1.12 8.43
CA THR A 113 -19.80 -0.20 7.82
C THR A 113 -19.67 -0.09 6.30
N GLU A 114 -19.47 -1.20 5.60
CA GLU A 114 -19.50 -1.18 4.14
C GLU A 114 -20.93 -0.99 3.62
N GLU A 115 -21.89 -1.56 4.36
CA GLU A 115 -23.32 -1.48 4.12
C GLU A 115 -23.82 -0.04 4.22
N ASP A 116 -23.43 0.71 5.27
CA ASP A 116 -23.80 2.13 5.44
C ASP A 116 -23.33 2.98 4.24
N VAL A 117 -22.13 2.72 3.72
CA VAL A 117 -21.59 3.42 2.55
C VAL A 117 -22.43 3.12 1.32
N TRP A 118 -22.82 1.87 1.12
CA TRP A 118 -23.63 1.48 -0.03
C TRP A 118 -25.06 2.00 0.05
N GLU A 119 -25.68 1.96 1.24
CA GLU A 119 -26.99 2.56 1.48
C GLU A 119 -26.96 4.05 1.14
N TYR A 120 -25.94 4.77 1.61
CA TYR A 120 -25.78 6.19 1.33
C TYR A 120 -25.58 6.48 -0.17
N HIS A 121 -24.75 5.68 -0.86
CA HIS A 121 -24.58 5.80 -2.31
C HIS A 121 -25.89 5.62 -3.06
N ASN A 122 -26.71 4.63 -2.67
CA ASN A 122 -27.97 4.34 -3.33
C ASN A 122 -29.03 5.40 -3.02
N LYS A 123 -29.14 5.84 -1.77
CA LYS A 123 -30.11 6.85 -1.31
C LYS A 123 -29.93 8.18 -2.00
N TYR A 124 -28.68 8.58 -2.26
CA TYR A 124 -28.35 9.88 -2.86
C TYR A 124 -27.86 9.78 -4.31
N GLU A 125 -27.98 8.60 -4.92
CA GLU A 125 -27.59 8.33 -6.31
C GLU A 125 -26.16 8.80 -6.64
N ILE A 126 -25.23 8.65 -5.68
CA ILE A 126 -23.86 9.17 -5.83
C ILE A 126 -23.13 8.34 -6.88
N PRO A 127 -22.56 8.97 -7.93
CA PRO A 127 -21.80 8.27 -8.96
C PRO A 127 -20.70 7.41 -8.36
N ARG A 128 -20.67 6.13 -8.74
CA ARG A 128 -19.68 5.16 -8.26
C ARG A 128 -18.77 4.66 -9.37
N CYS A 129 -17.59 4.19 -8.99
CA CYS A 129 -16.65 3.59 -9.93
C CYS A 129 -17.19 2.24 -10.44
N LYS A 130 -17.23 2.07 -11.77
CA LYS A 130 -17.71 0.82 -12.42
C LYS A 130 -16.92 -0.44 -12.04
N LEU A 131 -15.71 -0.28 -11.48
CA LEU A 131 -14.95 -1.41 -10.97
C LEU A 131 -15.68 -2.13 -9.82
N TYR A 132 -16.46 -1.40 -9.02
CA TYR A 132 -17.27 -2.01 -7.96
C TYR A 132 -18.33 -2.97 -8.51
N ASP A 133 -18.88 -2.67 -9.69
CA ASP A 133 -19.90 -3.50 -10.35
C ASP A 133 -19.33 -4.85 -10.86
N ILE A 134 -18.00 -4.95 -11.00
CA ILE A 134 -17.31 -6.17 -11.45
C ILE A 134 -16.53 -6.86 -10.32
N GLY A 135 -16.92 -6.62 -9.06
CA GLY A 135 -16.41 -7.35 -7.89
C GLY A 135 -15.16 -6.77 -7.23
N TYR A 136 -14.73 -5.56 -7.59
CA TYR A 136 -13.67 -4.89 -6.83
C TYR A 136 -14.24 -4.34 -5.53
N SER A 137 -13.71 -4.77 -4.38
CA SER A 137 -14.08 -4.18 -3.08
C SER A 137 -13.24 -2.94 -2.71
N ARG A 138 -12.05 -2.80 -3.29
CA ARG A 138 -11.14 -1.67 -3.06
C ARG A 138 -10.34 -1.36 -4.31
N ASN A 139 -10.19 -0.07 -4.58
CA ASN A 139 -9.42 0.45 -5.71
C ASN A 139 -8.09 1.05 -5.25
N GLY A 140 -7.05 0.81 -6.02
CA GLY A 140 -5.71 1.34 -5.78
C GLY A 140 -4.92 1.44 -7.08
N CYS A 141 -3.60 1.58 -7.00
CA CYS A 141 -2.76 1.61 -8.20
C CYS A 141 -2.87 0.28 -8.95
N TRP A 142 -3.29 0.31 -10.21
CA TRP A 142 -3.49 -0.89 -11.03
C TRP A 142 -2.22 -1.75 -11.07
N SER A 143 -1.05 -1.12 -11.17
CA SER A 143 0.26 -1.78 -11.28
C SER A 143 0.84 -2.27 -9.95
N CYS A 144 0.14 -2.12 -8.82
CA CYS A 144 0.69 -2.48 -7.53
C CYS A 144 0.91 -4.00 -7.42
N ALA A 145 2.12 -4.42 -7.04
CA ALA A 145 2.47 -5.83 -6.79
C ALA A 145 2.48 -6.18 -5.29
N MET A 146 1.97 -5.28 -4.43
CA MET A 146 1.87 -5.55 -3.00
C MET A 146 0.84 -6.65 -2.76
N GLY A 147 1.14 -7.55 -1.83
CA GLY A 147 0.35 -8.75 -1.61
C GLY A 147 0.40 -9.69 -2.81
N ILE A 148 1.57 -9.86 -3.44
CA ILE A 148 1.84 -10.59 -4.69
C ILE A 148 1.01 -11.87 -4.93
N ARG A 149 0.59 -12.60 -3.89
CA ARG A 149 -0.28 -13.77 -3.98
C ARG A 149 -1.78 -13.46 -3.93
N ASN A 150 -2.21 -12.62 -2.97
CA ASN A 150 -3.61 -12.39 -2.64
C ASN A 150 -3.91 -10.87 -2.72
N GLY A 151 -3.71 -10.28 -3.89
CA GLY A 151 -3.65 -8.83 -4.04
C GLY A 151 -4.00 -8.35 -5.44
N GLN A 152 -3.55 -7.14 -5.77
CA GLN A 152 -3.91 -6.48 -7.03
C GLN A 152 -3.44 -7.25 -8.27
N LEU A 153 -2.32 -7.97 -8.19
CA LEU A 153 -1.82 -8.80 -9.29
C LEU A 153 -2.79 -9.92 -9.69
N GLU A 154 -3.42 -10.57 -8.71
CA GLU A 154 -4.42 -11.60 -8.96
C GLU A 154 -5.66 -11.01 -9.64
N ARG A 155 -6.16 -9.87 -9.11
CA ARG A 155 -7.28 -9.14 -9.71
C ARG A 155 -7.01 -8.71 -11.14
N LEU A 156 -5.79 -8.23 -11.43
CA LEU A 156 -5.38 -7.90 -12.79
C LEU A 156 -5.36 -9.13 -13.69
N ARG A 157 -4.87 -10.28 -13.20
CA ARG A 157 -4.76 -11.50 -14.00
C ARG A 157 -6.12 -11.94 -14.54
N PHE A 158 -7.16 -11.86 -13.72
CA PHE A 158 -8.51 -12.27 -14.09
C PHE A 158 -9.34 -11.13 -14.71
N GLY A 159 -9.36 -9.94 -14.11
CA GLY A 159 -10.19 -8.82 -14.56
C GLY A 159 -9.62 -8.02 -15.72
N HIS A 160 -8.29 -7.97 -15.88
CA HIS A 160 -7.62 -7.18 -16.92
C HIS A 160 -6.37 -7.89 -17.49
N PRO A 161 -6.52 -9.04 -18.16
CA PRO A 161 -5.40 -9.89 -18.57
C PRO A 161 -4.39 -9.18 -19.49
N LYS A 162 -4.83 -8.20 -20.29
CA LYS A 162 -3.93 -7.35 -21.11
C LYS A 162 -2.99 -6.52 -20.24
N LEU A 163 -3.52 -5.86 -19.20
CA LEU A 163 -2.72 -5.08 -18.24
C LEU A 163 -1.80 -5.98 -17.42
N PHE A 164 -2.28 -7.15 -17.00
CA PHE A 164 -1.45 -8.14 -16.32
C PHE A 164 -0.25 -8.56 -17.18
N LYS A 165 -0.49 -8.96 -18.44
CA LYS A 165 0.57 -9.34 -19.37
C LYS A 165 1.55 -8.19 -19.60
N HIS A 166 1.07 -6.97 -19.76
CA HIS A 166 1.94 -5.80 -19.88
C HIS A 166 2.82 -5.65 -18.63
N LEU A 167 2.23 -5.66 -17.44
CA LEU A 167 2.95 -5.48 -16.19
C LEU A 167 4.06 -6.53 -16.00
N ILE A 168 3.72 -7.80 -16.23
CA ILE A 168 4.61 -8.93 -16.00
C ILE A 168 5.70 -9.03 -17.07
N TYR A 169 5.35 -8.88 -18.35
CA TYR A 169 6.28 -9.17 -19.45
C TYR A 169 6.96 -7.93 -20.06
N LYS A 170 6.45 -6.73 -19.81
CA LYS A 170 6.92 -5.49 -20.47
C LYS A 170 7.50 -4.45 -19.53
N THR A 171 7.55 -4.70 -18.22
CA THR A 171 8.08 -3.74 -17.23
C THR A 171 9.26 -4.30 -16.45
N GLU A 172 10.12 -3.39 -15.94
CA GLU A 172 11.22 -3.75 -15.04
C GLU A 172 10.73 -4.36 -13.72
N MET A 173 9.56 -3.97 -13.24
CA MET A 173 8.95 -4.62 -12.08
C MET A 173 8.60 -6.08 -12.36
N GLY A 174 8.10 -6.38 -13.57
CA GLY A 174 7.85 -7.74 -14.02
C GLY A 174 9.12 -8.60 -14.00
N LYS A 175 10.25 -8.06 -14.46
CA LYS A 175 11.56 -8.73 -14.36
C LYS A 175 11.94 -9.02 -12.90
N GLU A 176 11.70 -8.07 -11.99
CA GLU A 176 12.00 -8.27 -10.57
C GLU A 176 11.06 -9.30 -9.91
N ILE A 177 9.80 -9.38 -10.33
CA ILE A 177 8.85 -10.42 -9.91
C ILE A 177 9.36 -11.81 -10.32
N PHE A 178 9.79 -11.98 -11.58
CA PHE A 178 10.36 -13.25 -12.04
C PHE A 178 11.66 -13.61 -11.31
N ARG A 179 12.49 -12.62 -10.99
CA ARG A 179 13.70 -12.83 -10.18
C ARG A 179 13.35 -13.33 -8.79
N ALA A 180 12.33 -12.73 -8.15
CA ALA A 180 11.83 -13.17 -6.87
C ALA A 180 11.32 -14.62 -6.93
N GLU A 181 10.51 -14.96 -7.94
CA GLU A 181 10.01 -16.33 -8.16
C GLU A 181 11.15 -17.34 -8.27
N LYS A 182 12.17 -17.07 -9.10
CA LYS A 182 13.34 -17.95 -9.27
C LYS A 182 14.10 -18.18 -7.96
N ILE A 183 14.30 -17.12 -7.16
CA ILE A 183 14.96 -17.22 -5.84
C ILE A 183 14.15 -18.13 -4.91
N LEU A 184 12.83 -17.91 -4.84
CA LEU A 184 11.96 -18.70 -3.97
C LEU A 184 11.87 -20.17 -4.41
N HIS A 185 11.79 -20.42 -5.71
CA HIS A 185 11.75 -21.78 -6.25
C HIS A 185 13.03 -22.56 -5.94
N LYS A 186 14.21 -21.94 -6.14
CA LYS A 186 15.49 -22.59 -5.82
C LYS A 186 15.60 -22.95 -4.33
N THR A 187 15.18 -22.05 -3.44
CA THR A 187 15.39 -22.24 -2.00
C THR A 187 14.33 -23.11 -1.33
N PHE A 188 13.06 -23.03 -1.72
CA PHE A 188 11.98 -23.69 -0.99
C PHE A 188 11.43 -24.97 -1.63
N ILE A 189 11.82 -25.29 -2.87
CA ILE A 189 11.41 -26.54 -3.53
C ILE A 189 12.55 -27.58 -3.54
N GLN A 190 13.82 -27.16 -3.40
CA GLN A 190 14.96 -28.10 -3.23
C GLN A 190 15.13 -28.59 -1.78
N GLU A 191 14.37 -28.04 -0.82
CA GLU A 191 14.33 -28.50 0.59
C GLU A 191 13.21 -29.55 0.83
N LYS A 192 12.53 -30.02 -0.23
CA LYS A 192 11.56 -31.13 -0.22
C LYS A 192 12.07 -32.27 -1.08
#